data_AF-A0A7W1DXP7-F1
#
_entry.id   AF-A0A7W1DXP7-F1
#
_cell.length_a   1.000
_cell.length_b   1.000
_cell.length_c   1.000
_cell.angle_alpha   90.00
_cell.angle_beta   90.00
_cell.angle_gamma   90.00
#
_symmetry.space_group_name_H-M   'P 1'
#
loop_
_entity.id
_entity.type
_entity.pdbx_description
1 polymer ?
#
loop_
_entity_poly.entity_id
_entity_poly.type
_entity_poly.pdbx_seq_one_letter_code
_entity_poly.pdbx_strand_id
1 'polypeptide(L)' 'MTTDTHDDVTDLGFTYQTVKDGRVRIFWRGKIATELSGKRAVQFVQRVDGADFAVSQRVMAKATGNFKRGNERPPTRP' A
#
# COMPACT_ATOMS: atom_id res chain seq x y z
N MET A 1 -18.07 -26.32 13.88
CA MET A 1 -17.99 -25.27 12.84
C MET A 1 -18.48 -23.97 13.47
N THR A 2 -17.58 -23.19 14.06
CA THR A 2 -17.83 -21.76 14.34
C THR A 2 -16.48 -21.08 14.41
N THR A 3 -16.27 -20.12 13.52
CA THR A 3 -15.03 -19.40 13.25
C THR A 3 -14.77 -18.37 14.35
N ASP A 4 -13.85 -18.65 15.26
CA ASP A 4 -13.42 -17.70 16.29
C ASP A 4 -11.90 -17.58 16.28
N THR A 5 -11.40 -16.44 15.78
CA THR A 5 -10.16 -15.72 16.17
C THR A 5 -10.09 -14.48 15.26
N HIS A 6 -10.93 -13.47 15.53
CA HIS A 6 -10.94 -12.17 14.83
C HIS A 6 -10.51 -11.05 15.80
N ASP A 7 -9.32 -11.17 16.36
CA ASP A 7 -8.70 -10.21 17.30
C ASP A 7 -7.20 -10.30 16.94
N ASP A 8 -6.47 -9.36 16.34
CA ASP A 8 -6.50 -7.91 16.27
C ASP A 8 -6.00 -7.46 14.89
N VAL A 9 -6.76 -7.73 13.82
CA VAL A 9 -6.35 -7.20 12.52
C VAL A 9 -6.67 -5.71 12.53
N THR A 10 -5.67 -4.90 12.89
CA THR A 10 -5.81 -3.45 13.05
C THR A 10 -6.26 -2.84 11.72
N ASP A 11 -7.58 -2.74 11.54
CA ASP A 11 -8.15 -2.01 10.43
C ASP A 11 -7.91 -0.52 10.69
N LEU A 12 -6.87 -0.02 10.04
CA LEU A 12 -6.52 1.40 10.08
C LEU A 12 -7.43 2.22 9.15
N GLY A 13 -8.37 1.58 8.45
CA GLY A 13 -9.26 2.18 7.47
C GLY A 13 -8.55 2.56 6.18
N PHE A 14 -7.42 1.89 5.87
CA PHE A 14 -6.76 2.02 4.57
C PHE A 14 -7.28 0.96 3.61
N THR A 15 -7.53 1.37 2.38
CA THR A 15 -7.87 0.48 1.28
C THR A 15 -6.99 0.85 0.09
N TYR A 16 -6.74 -0.10 -0.80
CA TYR A 16 -6.02 0.17 -2.04
C TYR A 16 -6.79 -0.39 -3.23
N GLN A 17 -6.60 0.25 -4.37
CA GLN A 17 -7.16 -0.17 -5.64
C GLN A 17 -6.06 -0.12 -6.70
N THR A 18 -5.82 -1.26 -7.34
CA THR A 18 -5.00 -1.35 -8.55
C THR A 18 -5.83 -0.88 -9.75
N VAL A 19 -5.27 -0.01 -10.57
CA VAL A 19 -5.88 0.42 -11.84
C VAL A 19 -5.13 -0.19 -13.02
N LYS A 20 -5.85 -0.38 -14.14
CA LYS A 20 -5.38 -1.02 -15.39
C LYS A 20 -4.09 -0.42 -15.95
N ASP A 21 -3.85 0.86 -15.69
CA ASP A 21 -2.63 1.59 -16.05
C ASP A 21 -1.38 1.17 -15.24
N GLY A 22 -1.49 0.17 -14.36
CA GLY A 22 -0.40 -0.25 -13.47
C GLY A 22 -0.13 0.75 -12.34
N ARG A 23 -1.15 1.53 -11.94
CA ARG A 23 -1.08 2.43 -10.78
C ARG A 23 -1.86 1.83 -9.61
N VAL A 24 -1.59 2.33 -8.41
CA VAL A 24 -2.27 1.93 -7.19
C VAL A 24 -2.77 3.18 -6.47
N ARG A 25 -4.06 3.25 -6.21
CA ARG A 25 -4.68 4.30 -5.41
C ARG A 25 -4.90 3.78 -4.02
N ILE A 26 -4.35 4.45 -3.03
CA ILE A 26 -4.58 4.16 -1.61
C ILE A 26 -5.57 5.17 -1.09
N PHE A 27 -6.64 4.68 -0.49
CA PHE A 27 -7.69 5.47 0.13
C PHE A 27 -7.62 5.31 1.65
N TRP A 28 -7.82 6.40 2.35
CA TRP A 28 -7.98 6.42 3.80
C TRP A 28 -9.38 6.94 4.12
N ARG A 29 -10.20 6.12 4.78
CA ARG A 29 -11.59 6.46 5.16
C ARG A 29 -12.41 7.05 3.99
N GLY A 30 -12.28 6.47 2.81
CA GLY A 30 -13.01 6.90 1.60
C GLY A 30 -12.41 8.11 0.85
N LYS A 31 -11.29 8.67 1.31
CA LYS A 31 -10.56 9.74 0.61
C LYS A 31 -9.28 9.22 -0.02
N ILE A 32 -8.95 9.65 -1.23
CA ILE A 32 -7.67 9.32 -1.86
C ILE A 32 -6.55 9.91 -0.99
N ALA A 33 -5.77 9.04 -0.35
CA ALA A 33 -4.65 9.43 0.50
C ALA A 33 -3.36 9.54 -0.32
N THR A 34 -3.13 8.58 -1.23
CA THR A 34 -2.00 8.66 -2.17
C THR A 34 -2.24 7.83 -3.44
N GLU A 35 -1.58 8.19 -4.54
CA GLU A 35 -1.53 7.40 -5.78
C GLU A 35 -0.07 7.05 -6.09
N LEU A 36 0.19 5.76 -6.29
CA LEU A 36 1.48 5.21 -6.67
C LEU A 36 1.44 4.82 -8.14
N SER A 37 2.49 5.10 -8.89
CA SER A 37 2.60 4.74 -10.31
C SER A 37 3.99 4.20 -10.66
N GLY A 38 4.08 3.49 -11.78
CA GLY A 38 5.32 2.89 -12.27
C GLY A 38 5.99 1.99 -11.24
N LYS A 39 7.29 2.20 -10.98
CA LYS A 39 8.08 1.39 -10.04
C LYS A 39 7.51 1.38 -8.61
N ARG A 40 6.85 2.46 -8.17
CA ARG A 40 6.27 2.57 -6.82
C ARG A 40 5.03 1.69 -6.67
N ALA A 41 4.19 1.65 -7.71
CA ALA A 41 3.02 0.76 -7.74
C ALA A 41 3.46 -0.70 -7.70
N VAL A 42 4.44 -1.08 -8.52
CA VAL A 42 4.98 -2.44 -8.55
C VAL A 42 5.58 -2.85 -7.19
N GLN A 43 6.41 -2.00 -6.59
CA GLN A 43 6.99 -2.27 -5.26
C GLN A 43 5.94 -2.33 -4.15
N PHE A 44 4.87 -1.55 -4.26
CA PHE A 44 3.77 -1.61 -3.31
C PHE A 44 3.02 -2.92 -3.44
N VAL A 45 2.63 -3.29 -4.67
CA VAL A 45 1.95 -4.56 -4.96
C VAL A 45 2.78 -5.71 -4.43
N GLN A 46 4.09 -5.77 -4.72
CA GLN A 46 4.97 -6.81 -4.19
C GLN A 46 5.07 -6.87 -2.65
N ARG A 47 4.82 -5.76 -1.95
CA ARG A 47 4.83 -5.72 -0.48
C ARG A 47 3.51 -6.13 0.16
N VAL A 48 2.40 -5.96 -0.56
CA VAL A 48 1.07 -6.39 -0.10
C VAL A 48 0.70 -7.78 -0.63
N ASP A 49 1.31 -8.19 -1.74
CA ASP A 49 1.17 -9.51 -2.36
C ASP A 49 1.82 -10.56 -1.44
N GLY A 50 0.98 -11.43 -0.86
CA GLY A 50 1.39 -12.40 0.15
C GLY A 50 1.53 -11.86 1.58
N ALA A 51 1.21 -10.59 1.84
CA ALA A 51 1.22 -10.02 3.18
C ALA A 51 -0.15 -10.14 3.85
N ASP A 52 -0.16 -10.41 5.16
CA ASP A 52 -1.40 -10.42 5.95
C ASP A 52 -2.11 -9.06 5.93
N PHE A 53 -3.42 -9.07 6.19
CA PHE A 53 -4.23 -7.85 6.19
C PHE A 53 -3.66 -6.78 7.15
N ALA A 54 -3.22 -7.15 8.36
CA ALA A 54 -2.57 -6.23 9.30
C ALA A 54 -1.27 -5.62 8.76
N VAL A 55 -0.47 -6.42 8.04
CA VAL A 55 0.78 -5.95 7.42
C VAL A 55 0.46 -5.01 6.27
N SER A 56 -0.52 -5.35 5.44
CA SER A 56 -1.00 -4.50 4.35
C SER A 56 -1.50 -3.14 4.85
N GLN A 57 -2.26 -3.10 5.94
CA GLN A 57 -2.70 -1.86 6.60
C GLN A 57 -1.51 -0.98 7.03
N ARG A 58 -0.48 -1.58 7.66
CA ARG A 58 0.75 -0.87 8.05
C ARG A 58 1.56 -0.38 6.84
N VAL A 59 1.62 -1.17 5.76
CA VAL A 59 2.30 -0.78 4.51
C VAL A 59 1.58 0.41 3.87
N MET A 60 0.25 0.40 3.82
CA MET A 60 -0.56 1.52 3.34
C MET A 60 -0.38 2.76 4.21
N ALA A 61 -0.43 2.63 5.53
CA ALA A 61 -0.21 3.73 6.46
C ALA A 61 1.18 4.37 6.28
N LYS A 62 2.22 3.55 6.05
CA LYS A 62 3.58 4.04 5.72
C LYS A 62 3.62 4.73 4.35
N ALA A 63 2.91 4.18 3.37
CA ALA A 63 2.84 4.75 2.02
C ALA A 63 2.13 6.12 2.01
N THR A 64 1.05 6.28 2.77
CA THR A 64 0.30 7.53 2.92
C THR A 64 1.02 8.54 3.83
N GLY A 65 1.74 8.06 4.84
CA GLY A 65 2.34 8.91 5.87
C GLY A 65 3.75 9.44 5.56
N ASN A 66 4.59 8.72 4.80
CA ASN A 66 6.01 9.09 4.74
C ASN A 66 6.81 8.61 3.51
N PHE A 67 6.18 8.32 2.38
CA PHE A 67 6.94 8.01 1.15
C PHE A 67 7.72 9.23 0.59
N LYS A 68 7.55 10.43 1.18
CA LYS A 68 8.12 11.70 0.69
C LYS A 68 9.66 11.80 0.72
N ARG A 69 10.39 10.81 1.22
CA ARG A 69 11.88 10.81 1.23
C ARG A 69 12.55 9.74 0.36
N GLY A 70 11.81 8.85 -0.28
CA GLY A 70 12.38 7.85 -1.21
C GLY A 70 12.65 8.42 -2.61
N ASN A 71 13.44 9.49 -2.70
CA ASN A 71 13.99 10.00 -3.95
C ASN A 71 15.50 9.75 -4.00
N GLU A 72 15.91 8.49 -3.95
CA GLU A 72 17.24 8.10 -4.38
C GLU A 72 17.10 7.52 -5.78
N ARG A 73 17.32 8.43 -6.73
CA ARG A 73 17.45 8.21 -8.17
C ARG A 73 18.15 6.86 -8.43
N PRO A 74 17.64 5.96 -9.29
CA PRO A 74 18.58 5.13 -10.02
C PRO A 74 19.43 6.09 -10.87
N PRO A 75 20.77 6.06 -10.78
CA PRO A 75 21.60 6.92 -11.61
C PRO A 75 21.26 6.63 -13.06
N THR A 76 20.73 7.65 -13.76
CA THR A 76 20.74 7.69 -15.21
C THR A 76 22.19 7.52 -15.64
N ARG A 77 22.50 6.36 -16.21
CA ARG A 77 23.83 6.08 -16.76
C ARG A 77 23.78 6.40 -18.26
N PRO A 78 24.63 7.29 -18.80
CA PRO A 78 24.98 7.27 -20.22
C PRO A 78 25.85 6.05 -20.53
#